data_AF-A0A1E5S0J4-F1
#
_entry.id   AF-A0A1E5S0J4-F1
#
_cell.length_a   1.000
_cell.length_b   1.000
_cell.length_c   1.000
_cell.angle_alpha   90.00
_cell.angle_beta   90.00
_cell.angle_gamma   90.00
#
_symmetry.space_group_name_H-M   'P 1'
#
loop_
_entity.id
_entity.type
_entity.pdbx_description
1 polymer ?
#
loop_
_entity_poly.entity_id
_entity_poly.type
_entity_poly.pdbx_seq_one_letter_code
_entity_poly.pdbx_strand_id
1 'polypeptide(L)'
;MSEKATEDHILSEENLQLSKALRDLSDIEEKLEKIDEKVNEYRINITEPVYDERYEVISRIPNFWKTVLQEHSDFADFIPVSDFKFIDLIRNIKLTMLNTTDYSLKFEFADSEGFPEQTIVKTFTICKDITKLKYTSKLTDEELLDMSEFGFLTSEPVDITWPEEYDAINPIKLSTNTKDADFKKNYRQGMKTFFAWFGWTGLKHGKEFPNGDGLANLFMEDIYPHCLKHYIEAKRDIEDERGASDSEVEDDEEDIDRFNMSVMENDDEEPATKKVKK
;
A
#
# COMPACT_ATOMS: atom_id res chain seq x y z
N MET A 1 -37.04 -40.73 -30.43
CA MET A 1 -35.76 -41.33 -29.99
C MET A 1 -34.56 -40.81 -30.78
N SER A 2 -34.71 -40.37 -32.03
CA SER A 2 -33.59 -39.84 -32.84
C SER A 2 -33.07 -38.48 -32.38
N GLU A 3 -33.94 -37.48 -32.13
CA GLU A 3 -33.49 -36.11 -31.78
C GLU A 3 -32.76 -36.05 -30.44
N LYS A 4 -33.25 -36.78 -29.42
CA LYS A 4 -32.64 -36.81 -28.10
C LYS A 4 -31.21 -37.38 -28.11
N ALA A 5 -30.93 -38.37 -28.97
CA ALA A 5 -29.60 -38.93 -29.13
C ALA A 5 -28.64 -38.00 -29.88
N THR A 6 -29.14 -37.14 -30.77
CA THR A 6 -28.35 -36.13 -31.47
C THR A 6 -28.01 -34.95 -30.56
N GLU A 7 -28.96 -34.52 -29.74
CA GLU A 7 -28.80 -33.43 -28.77
C GLU A 7 -27.79 -33.81 -27.67
N ASP A 8 -27.90 -35.04 -27.13
CA ASP A 8 -26.93 -35.58 -26.17
C ASP A 8 -25.50 -35.71 -26.77
N HIS A 9 -25.38 -36.02 -28.06
CA HIS A 9 -24.08 -36.09 -28.76
C HIS A 9 -23.47 -34.71 -29.01
N ILE A 10 -24.28 -33.71 -29.41
CA ILE A 10 -23.83 -32.32 -29.59
C ILE A 10 -23.37 -31.75 -28.26
N LEU A 11 -24.14 -31.96 -27.19
CA LEU A 11 -23.78 -31.52 -25.84
C LEU A 11 -22.47 -32.20 -25.36
N SER A 12 -22.23 -33.46 -25.74
CA SER A 12 -20.98 -34.16 -25.44
C SER A 12 -19.78 -33.62 -26.21
N GLU A 13 -19.96 -33.18 -27.46
CA GLU A 13 -18.89 -32.63 -28.29
C GLU A 13 -18.54 -31.20 -27.87
N GLU A 14 -19.56 -30.38 -27.55
CA GLU A 14 -19.39 -29.05 -26.97
C GLU A 14 -18.66 -29.11 -25.62
N ASN A 15 -19.04 -30.04 -24.74
CA ASN A 15 -18.35 -30.24 -23.46
C ASN A 15 -16.90 -30.68 -23.63
N LEU A 16 -16.59 -31.51 -24.64
CA LEU A 16 -15.22 -31.93 -24.93
C LEU A 16 -14.39 -30.76 -25.48
N GLN A 17 -14.96 -29.95 -26.37
CA GLN A 17 -14.32 -28.75 -26.89
C GLN A 17 -14.06 -27.73 -25.78
N LEU A 18 -15.05 -27.51 -24.90
CA LEU A 18 -14.92 -26.63 -23.74
C LEU A 18 -13.82 -27.11 -22.79
N SER A 19 -13.80 -28.40 -22.44
CA SER A 19 -12.76 -28.99 -21.59
C SER A 19 -11.36 -28.79 -22.17
N LYS A 20 -11.21 -28.98 -23.48
CA LYS A 20 -9.93 -28.75 -24.16
C LYS A 20 -9.55 -27.27 -24.15
N ALA A 21 -10.48 -26.38 -24.47
CA ALA A 21 -10.24 -24.94 -24.47
C ALA A 21 -9.83 -24.42 -23.08
N LEU A 22 -10.50 -24.86 -22.01
CA LEU A 22 -10.15 -24.50 -20.64
C LEU A 22 -8.76 -24.97 -20.24
N ARG A 23 -8.35 -26.16 -20.70
CA ARG A 23 -6.99 -26.65 -20.50
C ARG A 23 -5.96 -25.82 -21.26
N ASP A 24 -6.22 -25.54 -22.53
CA ASP A 24 -5.33 -24.72 -23.36
C ASP A 24 -5.20 -23.29 -22.79
N LEU A 25 -6.30 -22.72 -22.26
CA LEU A 25 -6.29 -21.45 -21.54
C LEU A 25 -5.46 -21.54 -20.24
N SER A 26 -5.64 -22.57 -19.44
CA SER A 26 -4.84 -22.79 -18.22
C SER A 26 -3.33 -22.84 -18.53
N ASP A 27 -2.93 -23.51 -19.62
CA ASP A 27 -1.53 -23.57 -20.07
C ASP A 27 -1.01 -22.21 -20.59
N ILE A 28 -1.90 -21.31 -21.03
CA ILE A 28 -1.56 -19.94 -21.44
C ILE A 28 -1.41 -19.05 -20.20
N GLU A 29 -2.34 -19.12 -19.26
CA GLU A 29 -2.28 -18.36 -18.00
C GLU A 29 -0.99 -18.65 -17.23
N GLU A 30 -0.57 -19.92 -17.13
CA GLU A 30 0.70 -20.28 -16.48
C GLU A 30 1.93 -19.67 -17.18
N LYS A 31 1.86 -19.45 -18.51
CA LYS A 31 2.94 -18.78 -19.26
C LYS A 31 2.92 -17.28 -19.03
N LEU A 32 1.75 -16.67 -18.97
CA LEU A 32 1.58 -15.24 -18.68
C LEU A 32 2.10 -14.94 -17.27
N GLU A 33 1.72 -15.73 -16.27
CA GLU A 33 2.18 -15.59 -14.89
C GLU A 33 3.72 -15.59 -14.80
N LYS A 34 4.40 -16.51 -15.50
CA LYS A 34 5.87 -16.57 -15.56
C LYS A 34 6.51 -15.39 -16.29
N ILE A 35 5.80 -14.78 -17.25
CA ILE A 35 6.27 -13.58 -17.94
C ILE A 35 6.12 -12.38 -16.99
N ASP A 36 4.97 -12.24 -16.35
CA ASP A 36 4.68 -11.16 -15.42
C ASP A 36 5.62 -11.18 -14.22
N GLU A 37 5.94 -12.36 -13.68
CA GLU A 37 6.93 -12.52 -12.62
C GLU A 37 8.28 -11.92 -13.04
N LYS A 38 8.79 -12.28 -14.23
CA LYS A 38 10.07 -11.74 -14.76
C LYS A 38 10.04 -10.25 -15.02
N VAL A 39 8.92 -9.73 -15.54
CA VAL A 39 8.75 -8.29 -15.79
C VAL A 39 8.75 -7.54 -14.45
N ASN A 40 8.06 -8.06 -13.45
CA ASN A 40 8.02 -7.48 -12.11
C ASN A 40 9.40 -7.52 -11.43
N GLU A 41 10.13 -8.64 -11.51
CA GLU A 41 11.51 -8.74 -11.03
C GLU A 41 12.42 -7.71 -11.70
N TYR A 42 12.35 -7.59 -13.03
CA TYR A 42 13.11 -6.59 -13.78
C TYR A 42 12.75 -5.16 -13.33
N ARG A 43 11.45 -4.86 -13.21
CA ARG A 43 10.95 -3.56 -12.73
C ARG A 43 11.51 -3.23 -11.35
N ILE A 44 11.47 -4.17 -10.41
CA ILE A 44 12.00 -3.97 -9.05
C ILE A 44 13.49 -3.62 -9.12
N ASN A 45 14.28 -4.42 -9.82
CA ASN A 45 15.73 -4.24 -9.92
C ASN A 45 16.14 -2.87 -10.48
N ILE A 46 15.41 -2.35 -11.48
CA ILE A 46 15.74 -1.06 -12.08
C ILE A 46 15.15 0.13 -11.30
N THR A 47 14.05 -0.06 -10.56
CA THR A 47 13.38 1.05 -9.83
C THR A 47 13.93 1.25 -8.43
N GLU A 48 14.42 0.20 -7.77
CA GLU A 48 14.99 0.28 -6.42
C GLU A 48 16.09 1.35 -6.28
N PRO A 49 17.16 1.39 -7.10
CA PRO A 49 18.20 2.42 -6.97
C PRO A 49 17.67 3.84 -7.20
N VAL A 50 16.63 4.00 -8.03
CA VAL A 50 16.00 5.31 -8.30
C VAL A 50 15.14 5.74 -7.11
N TYR A 51 14.42 4.80 -6.49
CA TYR A 51 13.69 5.08 -5.26
C TYR A 51 14.62 5.39 -4.07
N ASP A 52 15.80 4.78 -4.03
CA ASP A 52 16.84 5.10 -3.03
C ASP A 52 17.37 6.51 -3.22
N GLU A 53 17.68 6.92 -4.45
CA GLU A 53 18.04 8.32 -4.75
C GLU A 53 16.93 9.29 -4.33
N ARG A 54 15.67 8.97 -4.68
CA ARG A 54 14.50 9.78 -4.30
C ARG A 54 14.36 9.88 -2.78
N TYR A 55 14.58 8.79 -2.05
CA TYR A 55 14.52 8.74 -0.59
C TYR A 55 15.56 9.68 0.05
N GLU A 56 16.79 9.68 -0.47
CA GLU A 56 17.86 10.57 -0.01
C GLU A 56 17.56 12.05 -0.30
N VAL A 57 16.97 12.36 -1.45
CA VAL A 57 16.54 13.73 -1.79
C VAL A 57 15.41 14.19 -0.87
N ILE A 58 14.37 13.37 -0.70
CA ILE A 58 13.22 13.68 0.16
C ILE A 58 13.66 13.93 1.61
N SER A 59 14.65 13.18 2.12
CA SER A 59 15.15 13.35 3.49
C SER A 59 15.68 14.76 3.80
N ARG A 60 16.03 15.53 2.76
CA ARG A 60 16.56 16.90 2.87
C ARG A 60 15.47 17.97 2.81
N ILE A 61 14.23 17.59 2.52
CA ILE A 61 13.09 18.51 2.42
C ILE A 61 12.31 18.48 3.74
N PRO A 62 12.39 19.54 4.56
CA PRO A 62 11.69 19.58 5.84
C PRO A 62 10.18 19.46 5.64
N ASN A 63 9.52 18.70 6.51
CA ASN A 63 8.07 18.51 6.51
C ASN A 63 7.48 17.89 5.22
N PHE A 64 8.29 17.27 4.36
CA PHE A 64 7.79 16.67 3.12
C PHE A 64 6.63 15.71 3.36
N TRP A 65 6.85 14.67 4.16
CA TRP A 65 5.82 13.66 4.45
C TRP A 65 4.66 14.19 5.27
N LYS A 66 4.92 15.16 6.17
CA LYS A 66 3.85 15.90 6.85
C LYS A 66 2.91 16.56 5.84
N THR A 67 3.45 17.34 4.90
CA THR A 67 2.66 18.02 3.86
C THR A 67 1.91 17.02 2.99
N VAL A 68 2.55 15.93 2.57
CA VAL A 68 1.90 14.89 1.77
C VAL A 68 0.73 14.26 2.53
N LEU A 69 0.96 13.81 3.76
CA LEU A 69 -0.04 13.02 4.51
C LEU A 69 -1.18 13.88 5.06
N GLN A 70 -0.95 15.16 5.34
CA GLN A 70 -2.00 16.07 5.83
C GLN A 70 -3.04 16.38 4.75
N GLU A 71 -2.60 16.57 3.50
CA GLU A 71 -3.49 16.95 2.40
C GLU A 71 -3.99 15.75 1.57
N HIS A 72 -3.49 14.54 1.81
CA HIS A 72 -3.94 13.36 1.09
C HIS A 72 -5.38 12.99 1.47
N SER A 73 -6.31 13.13 0.52
CA SER A 73 -7.75 12.97 0.72
C SER A 73 -8.13 11.67 1.45
N ASP A 74 -7.55 10.56 1.00
CA ASP A 74 -7.99 9.24 1.45
C ASP A 74 -7.29 8.81 2.75
N PHE A 75 -6.09 9.33 3.04
CA PHE A 75 -5.32 8.93 4.22
C PHE A 75 -6.04 9.30 5.52
N ALA A 76 -6.69 10.47 5.54
CA ALA A 76 -7.44 10.97 6.68
C ALA A 76 -8.62 10.07 7.09
N ASP A 77 -9.16 9.26 6.16
CA ASP A 77 -10.29 8.37 6.44
C ASP A 77 -9.88 7.12 7.25
N PHE A 78 -8.59 6.78 7.26
CA PHE A 78 -8.08 5.60 7.96
C PHE A 78 -7.77 5.84 9.44
N ILE A 79 -7.45 7.08 9.84
CA ILE A 79 -6.93 7.40 11.18
C ILE A 79 -7.74 8.53 11.84
N PRO A 80 -7.81 8.58 13.18
CA PRO A 80 -8.47 9.69 13.85
C PRO A 80 -7.65 10.99 13.73
N VAL A 81 -8.33 12.14 13.71
CA VAL A 81 -7.71 13.47 13.63
C VAL A 81 -6.63 13.69 14.71
N SER A 82 -6.80 13.09 15.89
CA SER A 82 -5.82 13.17 16.98
C SER A 82 -4.46 12.56 16.65
N ASP A 83 -4.38 11.69 15.65
CA ASP A 83 -3.13 11.02 15.27
C ASP A 83 -2.23 11.91 14.41
N PHE A 84 -2.78 12.92 13.71
CA PHE A 84 -2.01 13.76 12.79
C PHE A 84 -0.82 14.45 13.46
N LYS A 85 -0.93 14.79 14.75
CA LYS A 85 0.21 15.34 15.50
C LYS A 85 1.42 14.40 15.59
N PHE A 86 1.21 13.09 15.46
CA PHE A 86 2.26 12.08 15.41
C PHE A 86 2.65 11.72 13.98
N ILE A 87 1.72 11.84 13.03
CA ILE A 87 2.02 11.76 11.60
C ILE A 87 3.00 12.87 11.20
N ASP A 88 2.84 14.07 11.78
CA ASP A 88 3.76 15.20 11.62
C ASP A 88 5.20 14.90 12.04
N LEU A 89 5.42 13.86 12.86
CA LEU A 89 6.74 13.43 13.31
C LEU A 89 7.41 12.46 12.34
N ILE A 90 6.75 12.03 11.26
CA ILE A 90 7.35 11.17 10.24
C ILE A 90 8.37 11.99 9.43
N ARG A 91 9.65 11.69 9.64
CA ARG A 91 10.77 12.29 8.91
C ARG A 91 10.90 11.71 7.51
N ASN A 92 10.80 10.39 7.39
CA ASN A 92 10.92 9.72 6.11
C ASN A 92 10.14 8.39 6.06
N ILE A 93 9.74 7.99 4.85
CA ILE A 93 9.11 6.72 4.55
C ILE A 93 9.88 6.06 3.41
N LYS A 94 10.18 4.76 3.55
CA LYS A 94 10.75 3.94 2.47
C LYS A 94 9.88 2.72 2.23
N LEU A 95 9.42 2.55 0.98
CA LEU A 95 8.87 1.30 0.51
C LEU A 95 9.98 0.48 -0.15
N THR A 96 10.09 -0.80 0.22
CA THR A 96 11.03 -1.74 -0.40
C THR A 96 10.26 -2.99 -0.82
N MET A 97 10.25 -3.29 -2.12
CA MET A 97 9.72 -4.56 -2.64
C MET A 97 10.67 -5.69 -2.22
N LEU A 98 10.14 -6.74 -1.59
CA LEU A 98 10.90 -7.91 -1.16
C LEU A 98 10.87 -9.02 -2.22
N ASN A 99 9.77 -9.09 -2.96
CA ASN A 99 9.58 -9.90 -4.15
C ASN A 99 8.49 -9.24 -5.02
N THR A 100 7.90 -9.97 -5.95
CA THR A 100 6.89 -9.44 -6.88
C THR A 100 5.60 -8.97 -6.21
N THR A 101 5.26 -9.49 -5.02
CA THR A 101 4.03 -9.19 -4.29
C THR A 101 4.27 -8.58 -2.90
N ASP A 102 5.32 -9.03 -2.23
CA ASP A 102 5.59 -8.67 -0.84
C ASP A 102 6.47 -7.43 -0.78
N TYR A 103 6.21 -6.61 0.23
CA TYR A 103 6.91 -5.34 0.41
C TYR A 103 7.02 -5.00 1.89
N SER A 104 7.90 -4.05 2.19
CA SER A 104 8.02 -3.47 3.51
C SER A 104 7.93 -1.96 3.46
N LEU A 105 7.32 -1.39 4.48
CA LEU A 105 7.25 0.04 4.74
C LEU A 105 8.09 0.35 5.97
N LYS A 106 9.13 1.15 5.79
CA LYS A 106 9.96 1.71 6.85
C LYS A 106 9.51 3.13 7.13
N PHE A 107 9.20 3.42 8.39
CA PHE A 107 8.87 4.75 8.90
C PHE A 107 9.96 5.22 9.85
N GLU A 108 10.45 6.44 9.67
CA GLU A 108 11.40 7.09 10.56
C GLU A 108 10.69 8.23 11.30
N PHE A 109 10.52 8.08 12.61
CA PHE A 109 9.84 9.07 13.45
C PHE A 109 10.85 9.94 14.20
N ALA A 110 10.56 11.24 14.28
CA ALA A 110 11.24 12.17 15.15
C ALA A 110 10.83 11.99 16.62
N ASP A 111 11.70 12.42 17.53
CA ASP A 111 11.34 12.55 18.93
C ASP A 111 10.36 13.71 19.17
N SER A 112 9.54 13.53 20.19
CA SER A 112 8.64 14.54 20.74
C SER A 112 8.39 14.24 22.23
N GLU A 113 7.76 15.17 22.95
CA GLU A 113 7.43 14.97 24.37
C GLU A 113 6.55 13.72 24.55
N GLY A 114 7.03 12.75 25.34
CA GLY A 114 6.33 11.48 25.55
C GLY A 114 6.29 10.54 24.34
N PHE A 115 7.09 10.79 23.28
CA PHE A 115 7.21 9.90 22.11
C PHE A 115 8.65 9.87 21.59
N PRO A 116 9.39 8.76 21.74
CA PRO A 116 10.80 8.71 21.37
C PRO A 116 10.99 8.62 19.85
N GLU A 117 12.13 9.13 19.37
CA GLU A 117 12.64 8.82 18.04
C GLU A 117 12.77 7.30 17.88
N GLN A 118 12.21 6.79 16.78
CA GLN A 118 12.20 5.36 16.49
C GLN A 118 12.04 5.11 14.99
N THR A 119 12.54 3.96 14.55
CA THR A 119 12.40 3.50 13.16
C THR A 119 11.65 2.17 13.18
N ILE A 120 10.56 2.10 12.43
CA ILE A 120 9.66 0.95 12.41
C ILE A 120 9.58 0.41 10.99
N VAL A 121 9.76 -0.91 10.83
CA VAL A 121 9.62 -1.59 9.55
C VAL A 121 8.47 -2.57 9.64
N LYS A 122 7.44 -2.39 8.82
CA LYS A 122 6.32 -3.31 8.71
C LYS A 122 6.33 -4.00 7.36
N THR A 123 6.28 -5.32 7.37
CA THR A 123 6.32 -6.16 6.16
C THR A 123 4.92 -6.70 5.86
N PHE A 124 4.56 -6.73 4.59
CA PHE A 124 3.28 -7.20 4.08
C PHE A 124 3.50 -8.31 3.05
N THR A 125 2.73 -9.37 3.17
CA THR A 125 2.82 -10.58 2.33
C THR A 125 1.43 -11.04 1.91
N ILE A 126 1.31 -11.49 0.66
CA ILE A 126 0.09 -12.12 0.17
C ILE A 126 0.00 -13.57 0.68
N CYS A 127 -1.09 -13.89 1.37
CA CYS A 127 -1.39 -15.21 1.90
C CYS A 127 -2.65 -15.78 1.24
N LYS A 128 -2.64 -17.05 0.84
CA LYS A 128 -3.82 -17.77 0.31
C LYS A 128 -4.42 -18.77 1.32
N ASP A 129 -3.74 -19.00 2.44
CA ASP A 129 -4.17 -19.96 3.46
C ASP A 129 -5.24 -19.35 4.38
N ILE A 130 -6.50 -19.52 3.99
CA ILE A 130 -7.66 -19.05 4.76
C ILE A 130 -7.82 -19.73 6.13
N THR A 131 -7.13 -20.85 6.39
CA THR A 131 -7.20 -21.54 7.70
C THR A 131 -6.53 -20.73 8.81
N LYS A 132 -5.68 -19.77 8.46
CA LYS A 132 -5.05 -18.82 9.40
C LYS A 132 -6.01 -17.74 9.89
N LEU A 133 -7.14 -17.55 9.20
CA LEU A 133 -8.12 -16.53 9.55
C LEU A 133 -8.86 -16.87 10.85
N LYS A 134 -9.09 -15.84 11.65
CA LYS A 134 -9.85 -15.89 12.89
C LYS A 134 -11.03 -14.95 12.80
N TYR A 135 -12.14 -15.34 13.44
CA TYR A 135 -13.39 -14.58 13.48
C TYR A 135 -14.06 -14.39 12.10
N THR A 136 -13.97 -15.42 11.24
CA THR A 136 -14.52 -15.44 9.88
C THR A 136 -16.04 -15.47 9.78
N SER A 137 -16.77 -15.51 10.90
CA SER A 137 -18.24 -15.59 10.92
C SER A 137 -18.97 -14.40 10.26
N LYS A 138 -18.23 -13.36 9.88
CA LYS A 138 -18.72 -12.17 9.19
C LYS A 138 -18.33 -12.13 7.71
N LEU A 139 -17.46 -13.03 7.27
CA LEU A 139 -17.09 -13.18 5.87
C LEU A 139 -18.11 -14.10 5.20
N THR A 140 -18.46 -13.76 3.97
CA THR A 140 -19.27 -14.58 3.07
C THR A 140 -18.43 -15.71 2.49
N ASP A 141 -19.11 -16.75 2.00
CA ASP A 141 -18.43 -17.86 1.32
C ASP A 141 -17.70 -17.40 0.04
N GLU A 142 -18.22 -16.36 -0.63
CA GLU A 142 -17.60 -15.71 -1.79
C GLU A 142 -16.30 -15.01 -1.41
N GLU A 143 -16.31 -14.19 -0.35
CA GLU A 143 -15.08 -13.54 0.15
C GLU A 143 -14.02 -14.58 0.55
N LEU A 144 -14.41 -15.68 1.21
CA LEU A 144 -13.47 -16.75 1.58
C LEU A 144 -12.92 -17.48 0.36
N LEU A 145 -13.72 -17.65 -0.69
CA LEU A 145 -13.29 -18.26 -1.94
C LEU A 145 -12.25 -17.36 -2.63
N ASP A 146 -12.56 -16.07 -2.78
CA ASP A 146 -11.66 -15.08 -3.39
C ASP A 146 -10.33 -15.00 -2.65
N MET A 147 -10.37 -14.95 -1.31
CA MET A 147 -9.17 -14.96 -0.46
C MET A 147 -8.32 -16.23 -0.64
N SER A 148 -8.94 -17.37 -0.95
CA SER A 148 -8.22 -18.62 -1.18
C SER A 148 -7.62 -18.73 -2.59
N GLU A 149 -8.25 -18.08 -3.58
CA GLU A 149 -7.84 -18.10 -4.98
C GLU A 149 -6.80 -17.01 -5.29
N PHE A 150 -7.13 -15.77 -4.96
CA PHE A 150 -6.32 -14.58 -5.24
C PHE A 150 -5.37 -14.24 -4.11
N GLY A 151 -5.72 -14.61 -2.88
CA GLY A 151 -4.94 -14.26 -1.69
C GLY A 151 -5.42 -12.98 -1.02
N PHE A 152 -4.89 -12.75 0.18
CA PHE A 152 -5.19 -11.58 1.00
C PHE A 152 -3.91 -11.07 1.67
N LEU A 153 -3.84 -9.77 1.91
CA LEU A 153 -2.67 -9.16 2.53
C LEU A 153 -2.60 -9.53 4.01
N THR A 154 -1.41 -9.91 4.46
CA THR A 154 -1.11 -10.24 5.86
C THR A 154 0.17 -9.57 6.30
N SER A 155 0.32 -9.41 7.61
CA SER A 155 1.51 -8.83 8.23
C SER A 155 1.73 -9.44 9.60
N GLU A 156 2.95 -9.32 10.12
CA GLU A 156 3.24 -9.60 11.51
C GLU A 156 3.09 -8.30 12.35
N PRO A 157 2.70 -8.41 13.64
CA PRO A 157 2.70 -7.27 14.55
C PRO A 157 4.12 -6.71 14.70
N VAL A 158 4.25 -5.39 14.68
CA VAL A 158 5.51 -4.70 14.90
C VAL A 158 5.44 -3.91 16.20
N ASP A 159 6.47 -4.06 17.03
CA ASP A 159 6.59 -3.33 18.28
C ASP A 159 6.95 -1.86 17.99
N ILE A 160 5.99 -0.97 18.24
CA ILE A 160 6.15 0.48 18.21
C ILE A 160 5.94 1.02 19.62
N THR A 161 6.75 1.99 20.03
CA THR A 161 6.52 2.70 21.29
C THR A 161 5.41 3.72 21.07
N TRP A 162 4.26 3.51 21.72
CA TRP A 162 3.14 4.43 21.65
C TRP A 162 3.44 5.73 22.41
N PRO A 163 2.85 6.86 22.00
CA PRO A 163 2.92 8.10 22.76
C PRO A 163 2.34 7.94 24.16
N GLU A 164 2.97 8.55 25.16
CA GLU A 164 2.51 8.51 26.57
C GLU A 164 1.08 9.05 26.73
N GLU A 165 0.70 10.05 25.94
CA GLU A 165 -0.67 10.58 25.92
C GLU A 165 -1.71 9.53 25.54
N TYR A 166 -1.31 8.48 24.82
CA TYR A 166 -2.18 7.39 24.40
C TYR A 166 -2.21 6.23 25.40
N ASP A 167 -1.58 6.34 26.56
CA ASP A 167 -1.58 5.31 27.60
C ASP A 167 -2.97 4.84 28.00
N ALA A 168 -3.94 5.76 28.06
CA ALA A 168 -5.32 5.47 28.42
C ALA A 168 -6.08 4.66 27.34
N ILE A 169 -5.59 4.66 26.09
CA ILE A 169 -6.17 3.93 24.95
C ILE A 169 -5.23 2.84 24.41
N ASN A 170 -4.02 2.73 24.94
CA ASN A 170 -3.02 1.75 24.51
C ASN A 170 -3.49 0.33 24.87
N PRO A 171 -3.74 -0.55 23.89
CA PRO A 171 -4.25 -1.91 24.10
C PRO A 171 -3.37 -2.75 25.05
N ILE A 172 -2.05 -2.59 24.96
CA ILE A 172 -1.08 -3.34 25.76
C ILE A 172 -1.19 -2.92 27.23
N LYS A 173 -1.22 -1.61 27.50
CA LYS A 173 -1.35 -1.08 28.87
C LYS A 173 -2.74 -1.36 29.46
N LEU A 174 -3.79 -1.24 28.66
CA LEU A 174 -5.18 -1.51 29.07
C LEU A 174 -5.43 -2.97 29.46
N SER A 175 -4.72 -3.93 28.86
CA SER A 175 -4.90 -5.37 29.14
C SER A 175 -4.72 -5.75 30.62
N THR A 176 -4.07 -4.88 31.41
CA THR A 176 -3.85 -5.06 32.84
C THR A 176 -5.07 -4.71 33.70
N ASN A 177 -6.06 -3.95 33.20
CA ASN A 177 -7.23 -3.51 33.97
C ASN A 177 -8.56 -3.71 33.21
N THR A 178 -8.87 -4.97 32.91
CA THR A 178 -10.05 -5.40 32.12
C THR A 178 -11.41 -5.23 32.82
N LYS A 179 -11.42 -4.78 34.08
CA LYS A 179 -12.65 -4.61 34.88
C LYS A 179 -13.26 -3.22 34.81
N ASP A 180 -12.57 -2.27 34.16
CA ASP A 180 -13.06 -0.91 33.99
C ASP A 180 -14.28 -0.88 33.04
N ALA A 181 -15.29 -0.09 33.40
CA ALA A 181 -16.48 0.10 32.57
C ALA A 181 -16.14 0.74 31.22
N ASP A 182 -15.10 1.61 31.20
CA ASP A 182 -14.63 2.30 30.00
C ASP A 182 -13.60 1.49 29.19
N PHE A 183 -13.14 0.34 29.68
CA PHE A 183 -12.12 -0.50 29.01
C PHE A 183 -12.47 -0.76 27.54
N LYS A 184 -13.71 -1.20 27.28
CA LYS A 184 -14.14 -1.56 25.92
C LYS A 184 -14.20 -0.35 24.99
N LYS A 185 -14.53 0.83 25.52
CA LYS A 185 -14.57 2.09 24.78
C LYS A 185 -13.14 2.51 24.42
N ASN A 186 -12.25 2.55 25.41
CA ASN A 186 -10.87 2.98 25.24
C ASN A 186 -10.09 2.02 24.33
N TYR A 187 -10.28 0.70 24.49
CA TYR A 187 -9.68 -0.30 23.61
C TYR A 187 -10.12 -0.11 22.16
N ARG A 188 -11.42 0.13 21.91
CA ARG A 188 -11.93 0.38 20.55
C ARG A 188 -11.41 1.68 19.96
N GLN A 189 -11.23 2.71 20.79
CA GLN A 189 -10.64 3.97 20.35
C GLN A 189 -9.17 3.77 19.98
N GLY A 190 -8.39 3.08 20.83
CA GLY A 190 -7.00 2.73 20.55
C GLY A 190 -6.82 1.86 19.31
N MET A 191 -7.73 0.90 19.06
CA MET A 191 -7.68 0.04 17.87
C MET A 191 -7.87 0.78 16.54
N LYS A 192 -8.33 2.04 16.55
CA LYS A 192 -8.48 2.86 15.33
C LYS A 192 -7.29 3.78 15.08
N THR A 193 -6.31 3.83 15.98
CA THR A 193 -5.16 4.71 15.80
C THR A 193 -4.18 4.12 14.79
N PHE A 194 -3.40 4.98 14.16
CA PHE A 194 -2.26 4.63 13.33
C PHE A 194 -1.28 3.69 14.05
N PHE A 195 -1.13 3.85 15.37
CA PHE A 195 -0.29 2.96 16.19
C PHE A 195 -0.85 1.53 16.28
N ALA A 196 -2.17 1.35 16.28
CA ALA A 196 -2.78 0.02 16.24
C ALA A 196 -2.60 -0.67 14.88
N TRP A 197 -2.44 0.08 13.80
CA TRP A 197 -2.15 -0.48 12.48
C TRP A 197 -0.81 -1.23 12.45
N PHE A 198 0.20 -0.79 13.22
CA PHE A 198 1.45 -1.58 13.35
C PHE A 198 1.24 -2.97 13.96
N GLY A 199 0.20 -3.14 14.80
CA GLY A 199 -0.23 -4.43 15.33
C GLY A 199 -1.24 -5.20 14.45
N TRP A 200 -1.68 -4.64 13.33
CA TRP A 200 -2.58 -5.31 12.39
C TRP A 200 -1.89 -6.48 11.69
N THR A 201 -2.62 -7.59 11.52
CA THR A 201 -2.10 -8.82 10.90
C THR A 201 -2.87 -9.28 9.67
N GLY A 202 -4.10 -8.78 9.49
CA GLY A 202 -5.03 -9.29 8.47
C GLY A 202 -5.68 -10.62 8.87
N LEU A 203 -5.27 -11.23 9.99
CA LEU A 203 -5.76 -12.55 10.39
C LEU A 203 -6.97 -12.50 11.33
N LYS A 204 -7.26 -11.38 12.00
CA LYS A 204 -8.35 -11.30 13.00
C LYS A 204 -9.45 -10.32 12.56
N HIS A 205 -10.35 -10.79 11.71
CA HIS A 205 -11.39 -9.98 11.08
C HIS A 205 -12.31 -9.29 12.12
N GLY A 206 -12.41 -7.97 12.03
CA GLY A 206 -13.22 -7.13 12.92
C GLY A 206 -12.74 -7.04 14.37
N LYS A 207 -11.49 -7.46 14.66
CA LYS A 207 -10.86 -7.40 15.99
C LYS A 207 -9.52 -6.65 16.00
N GLU A 208 -9.09 -6.16 14.85
CA GLU A 208 -7.85 -5.39 14.65
C GLU A 208 -8.19 -3.98 14.11
N PHE A 209 -7.15 -3.24 13.74
CA PHE A 209 -7.28 -1.98 13.00
C PHE A 209 -8.22 -2.16 11.78
N PRO A 210 -9.26 -1.32 11.62
CA PRO A 210 -10.18 -1.44 10.50
C PRO A 210 -9.49 -1.18 9.16
N ASN A 211 -9.75 -2.00 8.15
CA ASN A 211 -9.23 -1.82 6.78
C ASN A 211 -7.71 -1.60 6.72
N GLY A 212 -6.95 -2.36 7.50
CA GLY A 212 -5.49 -2.21 7.56
C GLY A 212 -4.76 -2.60 6.28
N ASP A 213 -5.34 -3.51 5.50
CA ASP A 213 -4.96 -3.84 4.14
C ASP A 213 -5.18 -2.65 3.20
N GLY A 214 -6.33 -1.97 3.29
CA GLY A 214 -6.58 -0.75 2.53
C GLY A 214 -5.55 0.35 2.80
N LEU A 215 -5.15 0.55 4.07
CA LEU A 215 -4.10 1.53 4.40
C LEU A 215 -2.73 1.12 3.85
N ALA A 216 -2.41 -0.17 3.88
CA ALA A 216 -1.16 -0.68 3.33
C ALA A 216 -1.09 -0.51 1.81
N ASN A 217 -2.18 -0.83 1.11
CA ASN A 217 -2.32 -0.63 -0.33
C ASN A 217 -2.30 0.86 -0.70
N LEU A 218 -2.92 1.73 0.11
CA LEU A 218 -2.85 3.18 -0.11
C LEU A 218 -1.39 3.68 -0.08
N PHE A 219 -0.57 3.18 0.85
CA PHE A 219 0.86 3.47 0.86
C PHE A 219 1.59 2.91 -0.36
N MET A 220 1.29 1.66 -0.73
CA MET A 220 1.98 0.94 -1.79
C MET A 220 1.67 1.49 -3.19
N GLU A 221 0.41 1.77 -3.47
CA GLU A 221 -0.11 2.05 -4.80
C GLU A 221 -0.20 3.54 -5.09
N ASP A 222 -0.38 4.38 -4.07
CA ASP A 222 -0.63 5.82 -4.25
C ASP A 222 0.38 6.71 -3.49
N ILE A 223 0.32 6.75 -2.16
CA ILE A 223 1.07 7.72 -1.35
C ILE A 223 2.57 7.66 -1.68
N TYR A 224 3.19 6.46 -1.68
CA TYR A 224 4.62 6.35 -1.89
C TYR A 224 5.03 6.56 -3.36
N PRO A 225 4.42 5.92 -4.37
CA PRO A 225 4.78 6.16 -5.77
C PRO A 225 4.57 7.62 -6.20
N HIS A 226 3.51 8.27 -5.70
CA HIS A 226 3.09 9.59 -6.15
C HIS A 226 3.35 10.72 -5.14
N CYS A 227 4.19 10.48 -4.12
CA CYS A 227 4.45 11.43 -3.03
C CYS A 227 4.84 12.85 -3.49
N LEU A 228 5.61 12.99 -4.57
CA LEU A 228 5.99 14.30 -5.11
C LEU A 228 4.79 15.05 -5.70
N LYS A 229 3.90 14.34 -6.40
CA LYS A 229 2.69 14.93 -6.98
C LYS A 229 1.80 15.46 -5.86
N HIS A 230 1.54 14.62 -4.87
CA HIS A 230 0.77 14.98 -3.67
C HIS A 230 1.38 16.17 -2.93
N TYR A 231 2.71 16.22 -2.80
CA TYR A 231 3.40 17.35 -2.18
C TYR A 231 3.20 18.67 -2.96
N ILE A 232 3.28 18.63 -4.29
CA ILE A 232 3.09 19.82 -5.14
C ILE A 232 1.64 20.30 -5.08
N GLU A 233 0.67 19.38 -5.16
CA GLU A 233 -0.76 19.70 -5.06
C GLU A 233 -1.07 20.32 -3.70
N ALA A 234 -0.61 19.70 -2.61
CA ALA A 234 -0.72 20.23 -1.25
C ALA A 234 -0.13 21.64 -1.11
N LYS A 235 1.04 21.91 -1.71
CA LYS A 235 1.65 23.24 -1.65
C LYS A 235 0.85 24.29 -2.38
N ARG A 236 0.30 23.96 -3.55
CA ARG A 236 -0.58 24.86 -4.30
C ARG A 236 -1.83 25.19 -3.53
N ASP A 237 -2.48 24.20 -2.93
CA ASP A 237 -3.70 24.42 -2.15
C ASP A 237 -3.43 25.32 -0.93
N ILE A 238 -2.30 25.11 -0.23
CA ILE A 238 -1.87 25.97 0.88
C ILE A 238 -1.58 27.41 0.41
N GLU A 239 -0.97 27.58 -0.76
CA GLU A 239 -0.67 28.90 -1.34
C GLU A 239 -1.94 29.62 -1.80
N ASP A 240 -2.88 28.92 -2.43
CA ASP A 240 -4.17 29.47 -2.86
C ASP A 240 -5.02 29.90 -1.65
N GLU A 241 -5.03 29.10 -0.57
CA GLU A 241 -5.68 29.48 0.69
C GLU A 241 -5.03 30.72 1.33
N ARG A 242 -3.70 30.85 1.26
CA ARG A 242 -2.97 32.01 1.76
C ARG A 242 -3.22 33.26 0.90
N GLY A 243 -3.20 33.12 -0.43
CA GLY A 243 -3.48 34.19 -1.38
C GLY A 243 -4.93 34.70 -1.37
N ALA A 244 -5.88 33.89 -0.89
CA ALA A 244 -7.25 34.34 -0.64
C ALA A 244 -7.40 35.14 0.68
N SER A 245 -6.46 35.00 1.62
CA SER A 245 -6.48 35.69 2.92
C SER A 245 -5.51 36.87 3.02
N ASP A 246 -4.47 36.93 2.19
CA ASP A 246 -3.42 37.94 2.28
C ASP A 246 -3.29 38.71 0.97
N SER A 247 -3.87 39.91 0.97
CA SER A 247 -3.69 40.91 -0.10
C SER A 247 -2.58 41.89 0.27
N GLU A 248 -1.46 41.39 0.78
CA GLU A 248 -0.19 42.12 0.82
C GLU A 248 0.94 41.23 0.29
N VAL A 249 1.22 41.45 -1.00
CA VAL A 249 2.40 41.00 -1.74
C VAL A 249 3.71 41.29 -1.00
N GLU A 250 4.46 40.24 -0.65
CA GLU A 250 5.92 40.27 -0.72
C GLU A 250 6.39 39.10 -1.61
N ASP A 251 7.06 39.52 -2.68
CA ASP A 251 7.49 38.80 -3.87
C ASP A 251 8.77 38.01 -3.57
N ASP A 252 8.65 36.67 -3.49
CA ASP A 252 9.76 35.72 -3.61
C ASP A 252 9.43 34.75 -4.76
N GLU A 253 9.21 35.29 -5.97
CA GLU A 253 9.22 34.50 -7.21
C GLU A 253 10.65 34.09 -7.58
N GLU A 254 11.16 32.98 -7.04
CA GLU A 254 12.24 32.23 -7.71
C GLU A 254 12.00 30.69 -7.68
N ASP A 255 11.96 30.11 -8.88
CA ASP A 255 12.29 28.72 -9.24
C ASP A 255 11.26 27.58 -9.06
N ILE A 256 10.08 27.66 -9.69
CA ILE A 256 9.28 26.45 -10.00
C ILE A 256 9.06 26.21 -11.51
N ASP A 257 9.42 27.14 -12.39
CA ASP A 257 9.01 27.06 -13.80
C ASP A 257 10.02 26.39 -14.76
N ARG A 258 10.69 25.31 -14.31
CA ARG A 258 11.62 24.57 -15.19
C ARG A 258 11.67 23.05 -15.09
N PHE A 259 10.68 22.38 -14.52
CA PHE A 259 10.53 20.94 -14.72
C PHE A 259 9.95 20.64 -16.12
N ASN A 260 10.80 20.78 -17.14
CA ASN A 260 10.45 20.44 -18.51
C ASN A 260 10.63 18.92 -18.73
N MET A 261 9.52 18.20 -18.75
CA MET A 261 9.41 16.76 -19.03
C MET A 261 9.65 16.49 -20.53
N SER A 262 10.89 16.58 -21.00
CA SER A 262 11.23 16.26 -22.41
C SER A 262 12.65 15.68 -22.59
N VAL A 263 12.99 14.64 -21.82
CA VAL A 263 14.12 13.77 -22.17
C VAL A 263 13.66 12.31 -22.17
N MET A 264 12.90 11.97 -23.21
CA MET A 264 12.88 10.63 -23.77
C MET A 264 13.13 10.79 -25.27
N GLU A 265 14.38 11.08 -25.63
CA GLU A 265 14.85 10.89 -26.99
C GLU A 265 15.41 9.47 -27.11
N ASN A 266 14.90 8.81 -28.14
CA ASN A 266 15.11 7.42 -28.54
C ASN A 266 16.59 7.03 -28.67
N ASP A 267 16.99 5.93 -28.03
CA ASP A 267 18.13 5.11 -28.47
C ASP A 267 17.59 3.78 -29.02
N ASP A 268 17.08 3.82 -30.25
CA ASP A 268 16.94 2.63 -31.10
C ASP A 268 18.32 2.30 -31.71
N GLU A 269 19.13 1.48 -31.03
CA GLU A 269 20.25 0.79 -31.67
C GLU A 269 19.75 -0.49 -32.37
N GLU A 270 19.49 -0.41 -33.67
CA GLU A 270 19.29 -1.57 -34.54
C GLU A 270 20.54 -2.50 -34.56
N PRO A 271 20.37 -3.84 -34.53
CA PRO A 271 21.49 -4.75 -34.65
C PRO A 271 21.96 -4.91 -36.11
N ALA A 272 23.28 -4.80 -36.30
CA ALA A 272 23.97 -4.89 -37.58
C ALA A 272 23.68 -6.20 -38.36
N THR A 273 23.17 -6.05 -39.58
CA THR A 273 23.01 -7.15 -40.55
C THR A 273 24.36 -7.57 -41.15
N LYS A 274 24.78 -8.82 -40.89
CA LYS A 274 25.94 -9.43 -41.56
C LYS A 274 25.59 -9.77 -43.01
N LYS A 275 26.27 -9.12 -43.95
CA LYS A 275 26.25 -9.44 -45.38
C LYS A 275 26.86 -10.82 -45.65
N VAL A 276 26.08 -11.72 -46.23
CA VAL A 276 26.55 -12.94 -46.91
C VAL A 276 27.12 -12.53 -48.28
N LYS A 277 28.38 -12.85 -48.54
CA LYS A 277 28.99 -12.72 -49.87
C LYS A 277 28.71 -13.98 -50.70
N LYS A 278 28.35 -13.72 -51.96
CA LYS A 278 28.31 -14.65 -53.07
C LYS A 278 29.71 -15.18 -53.40
#